data_AF-A0A0V1J4X3-F1
#
_entry.id   AF-A0A0V1J4X3-F1
#
_cell.length_a   1.000
_cell.length_b   1.000
_cell.length_c   1.000
_cell.angle_alpha   90.00
_cell.angle_beta   90.00
_cell.angle_gamma   90.00
#
_symmetry.space_group_name_H-M   'P 1'
#
loop_
_entity.id
_entity.type
_entity.pdbx_description
1 polymer ?
#
loop_
_entity_poly.entity_id
_entity_poly.type
_entity_poly.pdbx_seq_one_letter_code
_entity_poly.pdbx_strand_id
1 'polypeptide(L)'
;MSIYVAAHYKVTYCIAGHACINSPNDLQMMSDAPAHHLFVLLGPFVQNSSNSIPEILCVVQVCLEGDLSKASVHTSLTSGKRPSGDLIPWTLVQQFQDEDFPSLCGARIVRIATHPDYQRMGYGLRAVQLLQQYYEGRFPALDDTTTSANNDIVPIEFSMSSANNELRGLLDEHVLQRKKLPPLLSRLYERSAERLDWIGVSYGLTENLQRFWARSQFFPVYIRQIANELTGEYSCIMLKTMNTDQPWLIAYWTDFRRRFISLLSNPFSHFPAALALGILAKPNLQILNAEAAETMPLDRKELAVYFTNHDLKRIEMYSRNLIDHHLIVDLVPSIAKLYFLGKLNISLNAVEVAILLGFGLQLKNVADLAKELKLQSAQVLALFNRIIIKCIQCMNGICESAVECELGIEKQTNVQAAGLQRRLDEELNEYAEEEKQKADQKLSIQLSETELKMYRIEAIEGSMLKDVEQRTLSAGKRKLFKKDKSSKKRHRKQNRSQPHIIPNCIIEVAAH
;
A
#
# COMPACT_ATOMS: atom_id res chain seq x y z
N MET A 1 -29.58 5.86 21.00
CA MET A 1 -30.69 5.06 20.43
C MET A 1 -31.43 5.75 19.29
N SER A 2 -32.33 6.73 19.53
CA SER A 2 -33.10 7.40 18.45
C SER A 2 -32.20 8.08 17.39
N ILE A 3 -31.02 8.55 17.78
CA ILE A 3 -30.02 9.15 16.89
C ILE A 3 -29.35 8.14 15.96
N TYR A 4 -29.05 6.93 16.45
CA TYR A 4 -28.51 5.85 15.61
C TYR A 4 -29.61 5.28 14.72
N VAL A 5 -30.82 5.09 15.25
CA VAL A 5 -32.01 4.69 14.49
C VAL A 5 -32.34 5.74 13.43
N ALA A 6 -32.28 7.05 13.71
CA ALA A 6 -32.45 8.10 12.70
C ALA A 6 -31.28 8.09 11.69
N ALA A 7 -30.04 7.89 12.14
CA ALA A 7 -28.86 7.71 11.30
C ALA A 7 -28.77 6.33 10.62
N HIS A 8 -29.74 5.43 10.80
CA HIS A 8 -29.87 4.14 10.09
C HIS A 8 -31.15 4.08 9.24
N TYR A 9 -32.23 4.75 9.67
CA TYR A 9 -33.53 4.79 8.99
C TYR A 9 -33.68 6.00 8.04
N LYS A 10 -33.03 7.15 8.29
CA LYS A 10 -32.84 8.20 7.26
C LYS A 10 -31.60 7.97 6.39
N VAL A 11 -30.64 7.17 6.87
CA VAL A 11 -29.42 6.82 6.12
C VAL A 11 -29.56 5.39 5.60
N THR A 12 -30.37 5.22 4.56
CA THR A 12 -30.46 3.96 3.79
C THR A 12 -29.19 3.67 2.97
N TYR A 13 -28.06 4.34 3.23
CA TYR A 13 -26.89 4.21 2.38
C TYR A 13 -25.59 4.36 3.19
N CYS A 14 -25.26 3.31 3.96
CA CYS A 14 -23.88 3.07 4.37
C CYS A 14 -22.98 2.94 3.13
N ILE A 15 -21.70 3.29 3.32
CA ILE A 15 -20.66 3.46 2.29
C ILE A 15 -20.86 2.50 1.11
N ALA A 16 -21.11 3.08 -0.08
CA ALA A 16 -21.08 2.44 -1.39
C ALA A 16 -22.32 1.68 -1.90
N GLY A 17 -23.53 1.88 -1.38
CA GLY A 17 -24.73 1.38 -2.08
C GLY A 17 -24.88 -0.14 -2.12
N HIS A 18 -24.25 -0.85 -1.19
CA HIS A 18 -24.45 -2.29 -0.99
C HIS A 18 -25.45 -2.52 0.15
N ALA A 19 -26.42 -3.40 -0.11
CA ALA A 19 -27.49 -3.78 0.79
C ALA A 19 -26.97 -4.59 1.98
N CYS A 20 -26.43 -3.92 3.00
CA CYS A 20 -26.39 -4.52 4.32
C CYS A 20 -27.83 -4.66 4.80
N ILE A 21 -28.34 -5.90 4.80
CA ILE A 21 -29.64 -6.22 5.37
C ILE A 21 -29.51 -6.00 6.87
N ASN A 22 -29.99 -4.85 7.35
CA ASN A 22 -30.05 -4.57 8.76
C ASN A 22 -31.14 -5.44 9.37
N SER A 23 -30.79 -6.26 10.35
CA SER A 23 -31.77 -6.99 11.14
C SER A 23 -32.18 -6.14 12.33
N PRO A 24 -33.47 -6.12 12.74
CA PRO A 24 -33.89 -5.49 14.00
C PRO A 24 -33.09 -6.00 15.21
N ASN A 25 -32.60 -7.24 15.15
CA ASN A 25 -31.75 -7.84 16.17
C ASN A 25 -30.41 -7.09 16.38
N ASP A 26 -29.94 -6.33 15.39
CA ASP A 26 -28.69 -5.59 15.51
C ASP A 26 -28.75 -4.51 16.60
N LEU A 27 -29.92 -3.87 16.78
CA LEU A 27 -30.13 -2.89 17.84
C LEU A 27 -30.11 -3.54 19.22
N GLN A 28 -30.71 -4.72 19.33
CA GLN A 28 -30.68 -5.51 20.55
C GLN A 28 -29.25 -5.94 20.89
N MET A 29 -28.51 -6.47 19.91
CA MET A 29 -27.11 -6.88 20.08
C MET A 29 -26.22 -5.73 20.55
N MET A 30 -26.41 -4.52 20.01
CA MET A 30 -25.67 -3.33 20.45
C MET A 30 -25.97 -2.91 21.90
N SER A 31 -27.16 -3.23 22.40
CA SER A 31 -27.58 -2.87 23.76
C SER A 31 -27.17 -3.93 24.78
N ASP A 32 -27.12 -5.18 24.34
CA ASP A 32 -26.86 -6.35 25.19
C ASP A 32 -25.36 -6.57 25.45
N ALA A 33 -24.51 -6.30 24.46
CA ALA A 33 -23.06 -6.52 24.58
C ALA A 33 -22.32 -5.26 25.10
N PRO A 34 -21.75 -5.31 26.32
CA PRO A 34 -21.08 -4.14 26.94
C PRO A 34 -19.76 -3.75 26.25
N ALA A 35 -19.20 -4.65 25.44
CA ALA A 35 -17.99 -4.41 24.67
C ALA A 35 -18.20 -3.51 23.44
N HIS A 36 -19.44 -3.10 23.14
CA HIS A 36 -19.74 -2.21 22.03
C HIS A 36 -19.58 -0.73 22.38
N HIS A 37 -18.78 -0.02 21.58
CA HIS A 37 -18.58 1.41 21.65
C HIS A 37 -19.04 2.10 20.36
N LEU A 38 -19.68 3.26 20.49
CA LEU A 38 -20.22 4.04 19.39
C LEU A 38 -19.52 5.39 19.30
N PHE A 39 -18.74 5.59 18.24
CA PHE A 39 -18.06 6.85 17.94
C PHE A 39 -18.79 7.61 16.84
N VAL A 40 -19.00 8.91 17.03
CA VAL A 40 -19.70 9.76 16.06
C VAL A 40 -18.84 10.95 15.68
N LEU A 41 -18.65 11.15 14.37
CA LEU A 41 -18.03 12.35 13.82
C LEU A 41 -19.10 13.40 13.54
N LEU A 42 -18.97 14.53 14.23
CA LEU A 42 -19.91 15.65 14.13
C LEU A 42 -19.35 16.79 13.27
N GLY A 43 -20.25 17.57 12.69
CA GLY A 43 -19.90 18.87 12.12
C GLY A 43 -19.40 19.86 13.18
N PRO A 44 -18.71 20.94 12.76
CA PRO A 44 -18.23 21.95 13.70
C PRO A 44 -19.40 22.58 14.47
N PHE A 45 -19.27 22.63 15.79
CA PHE A 45 -20.26 23.28 16.65
C PHE A 45 -20.24 24.79 16.44
N VAL A 46 -21.31 25.34 15.87
CA VAL A 46 -21.54 26.80 15.92
C VAL A 46 -22.09 27.11 17.32
N GLN A 47 -21.25 27.72 18.16
CA GLN A 47 -21.55 28.01 19.58
C GLN A 47 -22.76 28.93 19.80
N ASN A 48 -23.39 29.47 18.75
CA ASN A 48 -24.43 30.49 18.84
C ASN A 48 -25.87 29.94 18.81
N SER A 49 -26.07 28.63 18.64
CA SER A 49 -27.41 28.00 18.65
C SER A 49 -27.45 26.86 19.67
N SER A 50 -27.67 27.22 20.93
CA SER A 50 -27.63 26.34 22.11
C SER A 50 -28.70 25.24 22.18
N ASN A 51 -29.41 24.95 21.08
CA ASN A 51 -30.47 23.93 21.07
C ASN A 51 -30.63 23.18 19.73
N SER A 52 -29.71 23.35 18.77
CA SER A 52 -29.73 22.56 17.53
C SER A 52 -28.92 21.28 17.70
N ILE A 53 -29.55 20.13 17.50
CA ILE A 53 -28.86 18.83 17.47
C ILE A 53 -27.76 18.89 16.39
N PRO A 54 -26.50 18.56 16.72
CA PRO A 54 -25.40 18.61 15.76
C PRO A 54 -25.64 17.61 14.62
N GLU A 55 -25.29 18.00 13.40
CA GLU A 55 -25.36 17.12 12.24
C GLU A 55 -24.29 16.03 12.33
N ILE A 56 -24.72 14.78 12.12
CA ILE A 56 -23.88 13.60 12.20
C ILE A 56 -23.37 13.26 10.80
N LEU A 57 -22.06 13.33 10.62
CA LEU A 57 -21.42 13.10 9.33
C LEU A 57 -21.04 11.63 9.14
N CYS A 58 -20.54 10.99 10.20
CA CYS A 58 -20.12 9.59 10.19
C CYS A 58 -20.33 8.95 11.57
N VAL A 59 -20.74 7.69 11.59
CA VAL A 59 -20.82 6.86 12.80
C VAL A 59 -19.91 5.65 12.62
N VAL A 60 -19.18 5.27 13.67
CA VAL A 60 -18.31 4.10 13.72
C VAL A 60 -18.70 3.27 14.94
N GLN A 61 -19.09 2.02 14.71
CA GLN A 61 -19.35 1.04 15.75
C GLN A 61 -18.11 0.16 15.93
N VAL A 62 -17.64 0.07 17.17
CA VAL A 62 -16.49 -0.73 17.58
C VAL A 62 -16.95 -1.79 18.58
N CYS A 63 -16.36 -2.97 18.53
CA CYS A 63 -16.48 -4.01 19.54
C CYS A 63 -15.08 -4.33 20.05
N LEU A 64 -14.88 -4.32 21.36
CA LEU A 64 -13.65 -4.82 21.96
C LEU A 64 -13.68 -6.35 21.90
N GLU A 65 -12.57 -6.96 21.47
CA GLU A 65 -12.41 -8.41 21.36
C GLU A 65 -11.02 -8.80 21.86
N GLY A 66 -10.91 -9.92 22.57
CA GLY A 66 -9.62 -10.43 23.08
C GLY A 66 -9.61 -10.62 24.60
N ASP A 67 -8.41 -10.63 25.18
CA ASP A 67 -8.14 -10.97 26.59
C ASP A 67 -8.67 -12.36 26.98
N LEU A 68 -8.56 -13.33 26.08
CA LEU A 68 -9.04 -14.67 26.32
C LEU A 68 -7.98 -15.53 27.01
N SER A 69 -8.39 -16.22 28.08
CA SER A 69 -7.51 -17.18 28.76
C SER A 69 -7.04 -18.31 27.83
N LYS A 70 -5.72 -18.59 27.83
CA LYS A 70 -5.12 -19.65 27.01
C LYS A 70 -5.75 -21.02 27.23
N ALA A 71 -6.16 -21.33 28.46
CA ALA A 71 -6.84 -22.58 28.80
C ALA A 71 -8.20 -22.72 28.07
N SER A 72 -8.96 -21.63 27.93
CA SER A 72 -10.22 -21.62 27.19
C SER A 72 -10.00 -21.78 25.68
N VAL A 73 -8.96 -21.12 25.13
CA VAL A 73 -8.55 -21.25 23.73
C VAL A 73 -8.20 -22.71 23.41
N HIS A 74 -7.31 -23.32 24.19
CA HIS A 74 -6.86 -24.70 23.99
C HIS A 74 -8.02 -25.72 24.08
N THR A 75 -8.93 -25.52 25.05
CA THR A 75 -10.12 -26.38 25.21
C THR A 75 -11.05 -26.26 24.01
N SER A 76 -11.26 -25.05 23.50
CA SER A 76 -12.13 -24.77 22.36
C SER A 76 -11.53 -25.27 21.05
N LEU A 77 -10.21 -25.15 20.89
CA LEU A 77 -9.46 -25.68 19.74
C LEU A 77 -9.54 -27.20 19.68
N THR A 78 -9.32 -27.88 20.82
CA THR A 78 -9.47 -29.34 20.93
C THR A 78 -10.91 -29.79 20.69
N SER A 79 -11.87 -29.03 21.20
CA SER A 79 -13.30 -29.36 21.07
C SER A 79 -13.88 -29.01 19.70
N GLY A 80 -13.16 -28.24 18.87
CA GLY A 80 -13.65 -27.73 17.58
C GLY A 80 -14.88 -26.83 17.67
N LYS A 81 -15.23 -26.34 18.86
CA LYS A 81 -16.40 -25.47 19.07
C LYS A 81 -15.98 -24.02 18.94
N ARG A 82 -16.77 -23.25 18.18
CA ARG A 82 -16.67 -21.79 18.14
C ARG A 82 -17.67 -21.21 19.14
N PRO A 83 -17.22 -20.68 20.29
CA PRO A 83 -18.13 -19.98 21.17
C PRO A 83 -18.67 -18.72 20.49
N SER A 84 -19.82 -18.25 20.96
CA SER A 84 -20.43 -17.03 20.45
C SER A 84 -19.70 -15.83 21.04
N GLY A 85 -19.22 -14.93 20.20
CA GLY A 85 -18.35 -13.81 20.60
C GLY A 85 -17.06 -13.79 19.79
N ASP A 86 -16.25 -12.73 19.93
CA ASP A 86 -14.86 -12.59 19.44
C ASP A 86 -14.59 -13.17 18.05
N LEU A 87 -15.19 -12.58 17.01
CA LEU A 87 -15.13 -13.13 15.66
C LEU A 87 -13.69 -13.26 15.15
N ILE A 88 -12.87 -12.22 15.35
CA ILE A 88 -11.52 -12.18 14.78
C ILE A 88 -10.59 -13.17 15.49
N PRO A 89 -10.46 -13.17 16.83
CA PRO A 89 -9.65 -14.16 17.54
C PRO A 89 -9.96 -15.60 17.15
N TRP A 90 -11.23 -16.02 17.14
CA TRP A 90 -11.59 -17.39 16.78
C TRP A 90 -11.29 -17.75 15.32
N THR A 91 -11.46 -16.80 14.40
CA THR A 91 -11.17 -17.03 12.99
C THR A 91 -9.66 -17.21 12.76
N LEU A 92 -8.83 -16.40 13.42
CA LEU A 92 -7.38 -16.51 13.29
C LEU A 92 -6.83 -17.78 13.95
N VAL A 93 -7.29 -18.13 15.16
CA VAL A 93 -6.92 -19.40 15.83
C VAL A 93 -7.20 -20.58 14.92
N GLN A 94 -8.36 -20.63 14.28
CA GLN A 94 -8.69 -21.75 13.41
C GLN A 94 -7.82 -21.79 12.13
N GLN A 95 -7.46 -20.62 11.60
CA GLN A 95 -6.74 -20.52 10.33
C GLN A 95 -5.22 -20.67 10.48
N PHE A 96 -4.66 -20.20 11.59
CA PHE A 96 -3.22 -20.18 11.87
C PHE A 96 -2.82 -21.16 12.98
N GLN A 97 -3.78 -21.72 13.74
CA GLN A 97 -3.54 -22.59 14.89
C GLN A 97 -2.63 -21.93 15.95
N ASP A 98 -2.76 -20.62 16.08
CA ASP A 98 -1.98 -19.82 17.02
C ASP A 98 -2.79 -19.58 18.32
N GLU A 99 -2.23 -19.97 19.46
CA GLU A 99 -2.86 -19.82 20.78
C GLU A 99 -2.56 -18.46 21.44
N ASP A 100 -1.53 -17.74 20.96
CA ASP A 100 -1.10 -16.49 21.57
C ASP A 100 -1.97 -15.31 21.11
N PHE A 101 -2.49 -15.34 19.87
CA PHE A 101 -3.27 -14.24 19.32
C PHE A 101 -4.54 -13.87 20.13
N PRO A 102 -5.37 -14.81 20.61
CA PRO A 102 -6.54 -14.46 21.43
C PRO A 102 -6.22 -13.87 22.79
N SER A 103 -4.98 -14.04 23.26
CA SER A 103 -4.52 -13.41 24.50
C SER A 103 -4.30 -11.90 24.30
N LEU A 104 -4.17 -11.44 23.06
CA LEU A 104 -4.02 -10.02 22.73
C LEU A 104 -5.36 -9.29 22.81
N CYS A 105 -5.33 -8.05 23.27
CA CYS A 105 -6.51 -7.20 23.31
C CYS A 105 -6.62 -6.42 22.00
N GLY A 106 -7.80 -6.43 21.39
CA GLY A 106 -8.03 -5.70 20.16
C GLY A 106 -9.44 -5.13 20.05
N ALA A 107 -9.64 -4.38 18.98
CA ALA A 107 -10.96 -3.85 18.67
C ALA A 107 -11.36 -4.15 17.24
N ARG A 108 -12.55 -4.71 17.06
CA ARG A 108 -13.18 -4.90 15.77
C ARG A 108 -14.07 -3.72 15.45
N ILE A 109 -13.79 -3.03 14.35
CA ILE A 109 -14.75 -2.12 13.73
C ILE A 109 -15.82 -2.96 13.06
N VAL A 110 -17.03 -2.95 13.65
CA VAL A 110 -18.17 -3.73 13.17
C VAL A 110 -18.83 -3.02 11.99
N ARG A 111 -19.08 -1.71 12.10
CA ARG A 111 -19.77 -0.91 11.08
C ARG A 111 -19.20 0.49 11.00
N ILE A 112 -19.14 1.01 9.77
CA ILE A 112 -18.91 2.43 9.49
C ILE A 112 -20.04 2.92 8.60
N ALA A 113 -20.73 3.97 9.04
CA ALA A 113 -21.81 4.60 8.32
C ALA A 113 -21.46 6.06 8.05
N THR A 114 -21.23 6.42 6.79
CA THR A 114 -21.14 7.82 6.35
C THR A 114 -22.44 8.22 5.67
N HIS A 115 -22.87 9.46 5.86
CA HIS A 115 -24.02 9.98 5.14
C HIS A 115 -23.85 9.87 3.61
N PRO A 116 -24.87 9.45 2.82
CA PRO A 116 -24.77 9.28 1.36
C PRO A 116 -24.28 10.52 0.63
N ASP A 117 -24.80 11.69 0.99
CA ASP A 117 -24.48 12.95 0.31
C ASP A 117 -23.02 13.39 0.54
N TYR A 118 -22.40 12.90 1.62
CA TYR A 118 -21.00 13.19 1.98
C TYR A 118 -20.06 12.03 1.64
N GLN A 119 -20.53 11.01 0.89
CA GLN A 119 -19.67 9.95 0.40
C GLN A 119 -18.60 10.54 -0.54
N ARG A 120 -17.40 9.93 -0.54
CA ARG A 120 -16.21 10.35 -1.30
C ARG A 120 -15.53 11.65 -0.84
N MET A 121 -16.08 12.39 0.13
CA MET A 121 -15.41 13.55 0.74
C MET A 121 -14.34 13.15 1.79
N GLY A 122 -14.28 11.86 2.16
CA GLY A 122 -13.22 11.33 3.02
C GLY A 122 -13.52 11.35 4.52
N TYR A 123 -14.74 11.68 4.94
CA TYR A 123 -15.14 11.67 6.36
C TYR A 123 -14.96 10.31 7.04
N GLY A 124 -15.25 9.20 6.34
CA GLY A 124 -15.00 7.86 6.87
C GLY A 124 -13.52 7.58 7.11
N LEU A 125 -12.63 8.00 6.20
CA LEU A 125 -11.19 7.85 6.37
C LEU A 125 -10.69 8.69 7.56
N ARG A 126 -11.22 9.91 7.69
CA ARG A 126 -10.91 10.79 8.81
C ARG A 126 -11.38 10.22 10.14
N ALA A 127 -12.58 9.62 10.18
CA ALA A 127 -13.12 8.98 11.37
C ALA A 127 -12.22 7.82 11.85
N VAL A 128 -11.81 6.94 10.92
CA VAL A 128 -10.89 5.84 11.23
C VAL A 128 -9.52 6.34 11.69
N GLN A 129 -8.98 7.39 11.07
CA GLN A 129 -7.71 7.98 11.50
C GLN A 129 -7.76 8.57 12.91
N LEU A 130 -8.84 9.28 13.24
CA LEU A 130 -9.02 9.86 14.57
C LEU A 130 -9.25 8.76 15.63
N LEU A 131 -9.99 7.71 15.28
CA LEU A 131 -10.16 6.54 16.13
C LEU A 131 -8.81 5.84 16.39
N GLN A 132 -7.96 5.71 15.37
CA GLN A 132 -6.60 5.18 15.55
C GLN A 132 -5.80 6.07 16.50
N GLN A 133 -5.83 7.39 16.32
CA GLN A 133 -5.14 8.34 17.20
C GLN A 133 -5.66 8.30 18.65
N TYR A 134 -6.93 7.96 18.86
CA TYR A 134 -7.54 7.77 20.17
C TYR A 134 -6.96 6.57 20.90
N TYR A 135 -6.95 5.41 20.26
CA TYR A 135 -6.39 4.19 20.86
C TYR A 135 -4.85 4.21 20.95
N GLU A 136 -4.17 5.01 20.11
CA GLU A 136 -2.74 5.29 20.25
C GLU A 136 -2.42 6.27 21.42
N GLY A 137 -3.42 6.83 22.08
CA GLY A 137 -3.23 7.75 23.22
C GLY A 137 -2.73 9.14 22.84
N ARG A 138 -2.89 9.59 21.58
CA ARG A 138 -2.45 10.93 21.14
C ARG A 138 -3.34 12.06 21.63
N PHE A 139 -4.53 11.74 22.11
CA PHE A 139 -5.39 12.72 22.78
C PHE A 139 -5.06 12.68 24.27
N PRO A 140 -4.57 13.77 24.86
CA PRO A 140 -4.34 13.81 26.29
C PRO A 140 -5.69 13.68 26.99
N ALA A 141 -5.87 12.59 27.75
CA ALA A 141 -6.93 12.53 28.72
C ALA A 141 -6.71 13.69 29.70
N LEU A 142 -7.74 14.49 29.95
CA LEU A 142 -7.70 15.42 31.08
C LEU A 142 -7.84 14.56 32.34
N ASP A 143 -6.73 13.98 32.79
CA ASP A 143 -6.66 13.25 34.04
C ASP A 143 -6.80 14.25 35.20
N ASP A 144 -8.03 14.65 35.51
CA ASP A 144 -8.36 15.08 36.86
C ASP A 144 -8.31 13.82 37.73
N THR A 145 -7.12 13.55 38.29
CA THR A 145 -6.81 12.44 39.22
C THR A 145 -7.65 12.45 40.52
N THR A 146 -8.74 13.22 40.58
CA THR A 146 -9.68 13.30 41.69
C THR A 146 -11.06 12.74 41.38
N THR A 147 -11.34 12.27 40.15
CA THR A 147 -12.69 11.79 39.77
C THR A 147 -12.74 10.36 39.24
N SER A 148 -11.58 9.73 38.98
CA SER A 148 -11.48 8.37 38.39
C SER A 148 -11.75 7.21 39.36
N ALA A 149 -12.37 7.47 40.51
CA ALA A 149 -12.83 6.43 41.45
C ALA A 149 -14.34 6.49 41.74
N ASN A 150 -15.11 7.37 41.08
CA ASN A 150 -16.55 7.54 41.35
C ASN A 150 -17.45 7.58 40.09
N ASN A 151 -16.95 7.14 38.94
CA ASN A 151 -17.79 6.74 37.80
C ASN A 151 -17.90 5.22 37.68
N ASP A 152 -17.79 4.52 38.81
CA ASP A 152 -18.42 3.21 38.91
C ASP A 152 -19.90 3.42 38.64
N ILE A 153 -20.37 2.71 37.62
CA ILE A 153 -21.78 2.41 37.40
C ILE A 153 -22.34 2.03 38.77
N VAL A 154 -23.10 2.91 39.41
CA VAL A 154 -23.82 2.58 40.64
C VAL A 154 -24.66 1.36 40.27
N PRO A 155 -24.39 0.17 40.85
CA PRO A 155 -25.22 -0.99 40.62
C PRO A 155 -26.64 -0.60 41.03
N ILE A 156 -27.61 -1.07 40.27
CA ILE A 156 -29.03 -0.90 40.57
C ILE A 156 -29.26 -1.41 42.00
N GLU A 157 -29.30 -0.53 43.00
CA GLU A 157 -29.91 -0.84 44.28
C GLU A 157 -31.41 -0.89 44.03
N PHE A 158 -31.90 -2.10 43.76
CA PHE A 158 -33.31 -2.42 43.87
C PHE A 158 -33.67 -2.32 45.35
N SER A 159 -34.00 -1.11 45.81
CA SER A 159 -34.50 -0.90 47.16
C SER A 159 -35.90 -1.50 47.25
N MET A 160 -35.95 -2.81 47.48
CA MET A 160 -37.08 -3.44 48.15
C MET A 160 -37.06 -2.92 49.58
N SER A 161 -37.70 -1.76 49.79
CA SER A 161 -38.16 -1.39 51.12
C SER A 161 -39.20 -2.43 51.54
N SER A 162 -38.73 -3.48 52.20
CA SER A 162 -39.51 -4.52 52.85
C SER A 162 -40.31 -3.90 54.01
N ALA A 163 -41.37 -3.18 53.69
CA ALA A 163 -42.41 -2.78 54.62
C ALA A 163 -43.67 -2.38 53.85
N ASN A 164 -44.55 -3.37 53.66
CA ASN A 164 -46.00 -3.27 53.44
C ASN A 164 -46.54 -3.40 52.00
N ASN A 165 -47.34 -4.46 51.87
CA ASN A 165 -48.51 -4.68 51.00
C ASN A 165 -48.31 -5.23 49.58
N GLU A 166 -48.29 -6.56 49.55
CA GLU A 166 -49.23 -7.41 48.79
C GLU A 166 -50.47 -6.63 48.26
N LEU A 167 -50.74 -6.71 46.95
CA LEU A 167 -51.74 -5.97 46.15
C LEU A 167 -51.33 -4.57 45.60
N ARG A 168 -50.27 -4.51 44.79
CA ARG A 168 -50.22 -3.54 43.68
C ARG A 168 -50.03 -4.29 42.36
N GLY A 169 -51.00 -4.17 41.46
CA GLY A 169 -50.98 -4.80 40.14
C GLY A 169 -49.89 -4.20 39.24
N LEU A 170 -49.36 -5.04 38.34
CA LEU A 170 -48.36 -4.76 37.30
C LEU A 170 -48.64 -3.53 36.38
N LEU A 171 -49.75 -2.83 36.56
CA LEU A 171 -50.22 -1.75 35.69
C LEU A 171 -49.88 -0.34 36.21
N ASP A 172 -49.30 -0.22 37.40
CA ASP A 172 -49.08 1.08 38.06
C ASP A 172 -47.62 1.27 38.52
N GLU A 173 -46.67 0.88 37.66
CA GLU A 173 -45.25 1.23 37.84
C GLU A 173 -45.01 2.70 37.50
N HIS A 174 -45.05 3.57 38.51
CA HIS A 174 -44.57 4.94 38.39
C HIS A 174 -43.02 4.96 38.38
N VAL A 175 -42.44 4.94 37.18
CA VAL A 175 -40.99 5.13 36.96
C VAL A 175 -40.60 6.54 37.44
N LEU A 176 -39.96 6.63 38.61
CA LEU A 176 -39.42 7.88 39.12
C LEU A 176 -38.33 8.41 38.17
N GLN A 177 -38.58 9.61 37.61
CA GLN A 177 -37.69 10.26 36.66
C GLN A 177 -36.31 10.52 37.29
N ARG A 178 -35.25 9.98 36.67
CA ARG A 178 -33.86 10.13 37.14
C ARG A 178 -33.51 11.62 37.24
N LYS A 179 -33.09 12.10 38.42
CA LYS A 179 -32.82 13.53 38.69
C LYS A 179 -31.52 14.08 38.06
N LYS A 180 -30.61 13.22 37.59
CA LYS A 180 -29.41 13.60 36.81
C LYS A 180 -29.10 12.51 35.80
N LEU A 181 -29.51 12.71 34.54
CA LEU A 181 -29.09 11.85 33.43
C LEU A 181 -27.67 12.28 33.02
N PRO A 182 -26.75 11.32 32.75
CA PRO A 182 -25.48 11.66 32.14
C PRO A 182 -25.72 12.31 30.77
N PRO A 183 -24.80 13.15 30.29
CA PRO A 183 -24.92 13.72 28.95
C PRO A 183 -24.93 12.60 27.90
N LEU A 184 -25.75 12.76 26.86
CA LEU A 184 -25.86 11.79 25.75
C LEU A 184 -24.53 11.61 25.00
N LEU A 185 -23.72 12.66 25.02
CA LEU A 185 -22.48 12.82 24.29
C LEU A 185 -21.36 13.10 25.29
N SER A 186 -20.34 12.24 25.33
CA SER A 186 -19.10 12.48 26.07
C SER A 186 -18.00 12.91 25.10
N ARG A 187 -17.19 13.90 25.48
CA ARG A 187 -16.08 14.31 24.63
C ARG A 187 -15.01 13.23 24.67
N LEU A 188 -14.35 12.99 23.53
CA LEU A 188 -13.29 11.98 23.44
C LEU A 188 -12.12 12.20 24.42
N TYR A 189 -11.87 13.45 24.83
CA TYR A 189 -10.82 13.82 25.79
C TYR A 189 -11.18 13.50 27.25
N GLU A 190 -12.46 13.25 27.55
CA GLU A 190 -12.95 12.98 28.90
C GLU A 190 -12.86 11.49 29.26
N ARG A 191 -12.67 10.61 28.26
CA ARG A 191 -12.52 9.17 28.45
C ARG A 191 -11.08 8.75 28.14
N SER A 192 -10.49 7.96 29.04
CA SER A 192 -9.24 7.25 28.78
C SER A 192 -9.48 6.06 27.84
N ALA A 193 -8.69 5.96 26.78
CA ALA A 193 -8.74 4.82 25.88
C ALA A 193 -8.20 3.56 26.56
N GLU A 194 -8.81 2.42 26.27
CA GLU A 194 -8.29 1.11 26.66
C GLU A 194 -7.05 0.75 25.85
N ARG A 195 -6.19 -0.09 26.42
CA ARG A 195 -4.96 -0.54 25.74
C ARG A 195 -5.32 -1.59 24.70
N LEU A 196 -5.08 -1.27 23.43
CA LEU A 196 -5.30 -2.17 22.30
C LEU A 196 -3.99 -2.48 21.58
N ASP A 197 -3.80 -3.75 21.24
CA ASP A 197 -2.67 -4.23 20.44
C ASP A 197 -2.97 -4.14 18.94
N TRP A 198 -4.21 -4.44 18.55
CA TRP A 198 -4.64 -4.47 17.16
C TRP A 198 -6.05 -3.89 16.95
N ILE A 199 -6.28 -3.34 15.75
CA ILE A 199 -7.62 -3.02 15.25
C ILE A 199 -7.90 -3.81 14.00
N GLY A 200 -9.08 -4.42 13.96
CA GLY A 200 -9.52 -5.25 12.85
C GLY A 200 -10.85 -4.81 12.28
N VAL A 201 -11.10 -5.23 11.04
CA VAL A 201 -12.36 -5.00 10.33
C VAL A 201 -12.81 -6.31 9.72
N SER A 202 -14.13 -6.54 9.72
CA SER A 202 -14.75 -7.67 9.02
C SER A 202 -15.85 -7.13 8.12
N TYR A 203 -15.74 -7.36 6.81
CA TYR A 203 -16.68 -6.81 5.83
C TYR A 203 -16.83 -7.71 4.61
N GLY A 204 -17.91 -7.51 3.85
CA GLY A 204 -18.12 -8.16 2.55
C GLY A 204 -17.20 -7.57 1.47
N LEU A 205 -16.41 -8.40 0.82
CA LEU A 205 -15.35 -7.98 -0.10
C LEU A 205 -15.93 -7.32 -1.36
N THR A 206 -15.85 -5.99 -1.41
CA THR A 206 -16.19 -5.17 -2.59
C THR A 206 -14.99 -4.31 -2.99
N GLU A 207 -14.92 -3.90 -4.27
CA GLU A 207 -13.80 -3.10 -4.77
C GLU A 207 -13.70 -1.72 -4.09
N ASN A 208 -14.84 -1.13 -3.75
CA ASN A 208 -14.88 0.18 -3.08
C ASN A 208 -14.38 0.10 -1.64
N LEU A 209 -14.83 -0.90 -0.88
CA LEU A 209 -14.39 -1.11 0.49
C LEU A 209 -12.93 -1.56 0.56
N GLN A 210 -12.50 -2.43 -0.34
CA GLN A 210 -11.10 -2.84 -0.45
C GLN A 210 -10.18 -1.62 -0.64
N ARG A 211 -10.51 -0.71 -1.57
CA ARG A 211 -9.73 0.52 -1.79
C ARG A 211 -9.77 1.45 -0.57
N PHE A 212 -10.90 1.52 0.14
CA PHE A 212 -11.05 2.32 1.34
C PHE A 212 -10.12 1.83 2.46
N TRP A 213 -10.09 0.53 2.72
CA TRP A 213 -9.24 -0.07 3.74
C TRP A 213 -7.76 -0.09 3.37
N ALA A 214 -7.45 -0.29 2.08
CA ALA A 214 -6.08 -0.16 1.57
C ALA A 214 -5.51 1.26 1.80
N ARG A 215 -6.33 2.32 1.66
CA ARG A 215 -5.93 3.70 2.00
C ARG A 215 -5.74 3.92 3.49
N SER A 216 -6.39 3.11 4.33
CA SER A 216 -6.35 3.20 5.79
C SER A 216 -5.21 2.40 6.41
N GLN A 217 -4.34 1.80 5.58
CA GLN A 217 -3.16 1.00 5.98
C GLN A 217 -3.53 -0.28 6.78
N PHE A 218 -4.62 -0.94 6.38
CA PHE A 218 -4.99 -2.26 6.91
C PHE A 218 -4.40 -3.38 6.04
N PHE A 219 -4.01 -4.48 6.68
CA PHE A 219 -3.45 -5.67 6.07
C PHE A 219 -4.53 -6.76 5.98
N PRO A 220 -4.80 -7.33 4.80
CA PRO A 220 -5.69 -8.48 4.69
C PRO A 220 -5.06 -9.71 5.33
N VAL A 221 -5.79 -10.38 6.23
CA VAL A 221 -5.28 -11.59 6.92
C VAL A 221 -6.11 -12.83 6.57
N TYR A 222 -7.40 -12.65 6.31
CA TYR A 222 -8.27 -13.77 5.98
C TYR A 222 -9.36 -13.37 4.97
N ILE A 223 -9.64 -14.28 4.05
CA ILE A 223 -10.79 -14.21 3.14
C ILE A 223 -11.47 -15.57 3.16
N ARG A 224 -12.76 -15.58 3.46
CA ARG A 224 -13.58 -16.79 3.42
C ARG A 224 -13.70 -17.27 1.96
N GLN A 225 -13.63 -18.58 1.72
CA GLN A 225 -13.73 -19.16 0.37
C GLN A 225 -15.18 -19.33 -0.13
N ILE A 226 -16.14 -19.35 0.80
CA ILE A 226 -17.57 -19.47 0.49
C ILE A 226 -18.18 -18.08 0.60
N ALA A 227 -18.81 -17.64 -0.49
CA ALA A 227 -19.60 -16.42 -0.50
C ALA A 227 -20.81 -16.57 0.43
N ASN A 228 -21.20 -15.49 1.09
CA ASN A 228 -22.41 -15.50 1.88
C ASN A 228 -23.64 -15.64 0.96
N GLU A 229 -24.57 -16.53 1.28
CA GLU A 229 -25.75 -16.80 0.44
C GLU A 229 -26.64 -15.56 0.28
N LEU A 230 -26.71 -14.71 1.32
CA LEU A 230 -27.56 -13.53 1.33
C LEU A 230 -27.04 -12.39 0.44
N THR A 231 -25.71 -12.18 0.41
CA THR A 231 -25.10 -11.03 -0.26
C THR A 231 -24.32 -11.42 -1.52
N GLY A 232 -23.98 -12.70 -1.69
CA GLY A 232 -23.05 -13.16 -2.73
C GLY A 232 -21.61 -12.66 -2.53
N GLU A 233 -21.32 -12.00 -1.41
CA GLU A 233 -20.02 -11.42 -1.11
C GLU A 233 -19.19 -12.33 -0.20
N TYR A 234 -17.88 -12.27 -0.37
CA TYR A 234 -16.92 -13.04 0.43
C TYR A 234 -16.52 -12.23 1.65
N SER A 235 -16.60 -12.81 2.86
CA SER A 235 -16.18 -12.09 4.07
C SER A 235 -14.66 -11.97 4.11
N CYS A 236 -14.15 -10.75 4.28
CA CYS A 236 -12.73 -10.43 4.42
C CYS A 236 -12.46 -9.84 5.81
N ILE A 237 -11.40 -10.31 6.45
CA ILE A 237 -10.86 -9.76 7.69
C ILE A 237 -9.54 -9.06 7.36
N MET A 238 -9.44 -7.80 7.76
CA MET A 238 -8.19 -7.03 7.69
C MET A 238 -7.82 -6.53 9.07
N LEU A 239 -6.52 -6.51 9.37
CA LEU A 239 -5.97 -6.12 10.66
C LEU A 239 -4.96 -4.99 10.49
N LYS A 240 -4.79 -4.22 11.56
CA LYS A 240 -3.75 -3.20 11.68
C LYS A 240 -3.22 -3.25 13.12
N THR A 241 -1.91 -3.28 13.29
CA THR A 241 -1.27 -3.17 14.60
C THR A 241 -1.20 -1.70 15.04
N MET A 242 -1.33 -1.45 16.34
CA MET A 242 -1.14 -0.12 16.92
C MET A 242 0.32 0.14 17.26
N ASN A 243 1.00 -0.89 17.77
CA ASN A 243 2.43 -0.84 18.03
C ASN A 243 3.23 -1.26 16.80
N THR A 244 4.33 -0.57 16.54
CA THR A 244 5.21 -0.85 15.40
C THR A 244 6.02 -2.14 15.59
N ASP A 245 6.13 -2.64 16.82
CA ASP A 245 7.07 -3.69 17.22
C ASP A 245 6.50 -5.12 17.13
N GLN A 246 5.44 -5.34 16.34
CA GLN A 246 4.72 -6.62 16.31
C GLN A 246 4.95 -7.39 15.00
N PRO A 247 5.97 -8.28 14.93
CA PRO A 247 6.33 -9.01 13.72
C PRO A 247 5.30 -10.08 13.31
N TRP A 248 4.40 -10.48 14.21
CA TRP A 248 3.39 -11.49 13.93
C TRP A 248 2.44 -11.09 12.79
N LEU A 249 2.13 -9.79 12.64
CA LEU A 249 1.26 -9.32 11.54
C LEU A 249 1.92 -9.55 10.19
N ILE A 250 3.25 -9.39 10.12
CA ILE A 250 4.05 -9.66 8.93
C ILE A 250 4.04 -11.16 8.65
N ALA A 251 4.23 -12.01 9.66
CA ALA A 251 4.14 -13.46 9.52
C ALA A 251 2.78 -13.91 8.97
N TYR A 252 1.67 -13.42 9.55
CA TYR A 252 0.32 -13.72 9.05
C TYR A 252 0.09 -13.22 7.64
N TRP A 253 0.61 -12.03 7.30
CA TRP A 253 0.54 -11.51 5.94
C TRP A 253 1.31 -12.38 4.94
N THR A 254 2.51 -12.87 5.30
CA THR A 254 3.31 -13.74 4.41
C THR A 254 2.61 -15.06 4.13
N ASP A 255 2.02 -15.68 5.15
CA ASP A 255 1.27 -16.92 5.01
C ASP A 255 -0.06 -16.68 4.25
N PHE A 256 -0.80 -15.62 4.57
CA PHE A 256 -1.99 -15.22 3.82
C PHE A 256 -1.68 -15.00 2.34
N ARG A 257 -0.59 -14.29 2.01
CA ARG A 257 -0.15 -14.05 0.62
C ARG A 257 0.09 -15.38 -0.11
N ARG A 258 0.81 -16.33 0.50
CA ARG A 258 1.07 -17.65 -0.08
C ARG A 258 -0.25 -18.42 -0.31
N ARG A 259 -1.14 -18.44 0.67
CA ARG A 259 -2.45 -19.11 0.59
C ARG A 259 -3.34 -18.46 -0.46
N PHE A 260 -3.42 -17.13 -0.47
CA PHE A 260 -4.23 -16.36 -1.41
C PHE A 260 -3.78 -16.59 -2.86
N ILE A 261 -2.47 -16.59 -3.14
CA ILE A 261 -1.93 -16.92 -4.47
C ILE A 261 -2.36 -18.32 -4.91
N SER A 262 -2.38 -19.29 -4.00
CA SER A 262 -2.83 -20.66 -4.31
C SER A 262 -4.36 -20.76 -4.48
N LEU A 263 -5.13 -19.92 -3.77
CA LEU A 263 -6.59 -19.90 -3.84
C LEU A 263 -7.14 -19.09 -5.02
N LEU A 264 -6.31 -18.24 -5.65
CA LEU A 264 -6.71 -17.43 -6.81
C LEU A 264 -7.13 -18.27 -8.02
N SER A 265 -6.62 -19.49 -8.16
CA SER A 265 -6.94 -20.36 -9.30
C SER A 265 -8.32 -21.01 -9.21
N ASN A 266 -8.81 -21.27 -8.00
CA ASN A 266 -10.04 -22.06 -7.78
C ASN A 266 -11.19 -21.15 -7.29
N PRO A 267 -11.39 -20.93 -5.96
CA PRO A 267 -12.58 -20.22 -5.46
C PRO A 267 -12.66 -18.77 -5.92
N PHE A 268 -11.53 -18.15 -6.27
CA PHE A 268 -11.43 -16.72 -6.59
C PHE A 268 -11.12 -16.45 -8.07
N SER A 269 -11.30 -17.43 -8.95
CA SER A 269 -11.10 -17.29 -10.40
C SER A 269 -12.03 -16.25 -11.03
N HIS A 270 -13.26 -16.14 -10.50
CA HIS A 270 -14.29 -15.21 -10.96
C HIS A 270 -14.05 -13.75 -10.54
N PHE A 271 -13.13 -13.49 -9.60
CA PHE A 271 -12.89 -12.13 -9.12
C PHE A 271 -12.29 -11.24 -10.18
N PRO A 272 -12.65 -9.94 -10.23
CA PRO A 272 -11.91 -8.99 -11.04
C PRO A 272 -10.41 -8.99 -10.68
N ALA A 273 -9.54 -9.05 -11.68
CA ALA A 273 -8.09 -8.92 -11.56
C ALA A 273 -7.70 -7.61 -10.87
N ALA A 274 -8.47 -6.53 -11.05
CA ALA A 274 -8.24 -5.27 -10.34
C ALA A 274 -8.46 -5.39 -8.82
N LEU A 275 -9.47 -6.14 -8.38
CA LEU A 275 -9.75 -6.42 -6.97
C LEU A 275 -8.66 -7.31 -6.37
N ALA A 276 -8.32 -8.41 -7.05
CA ALA A 276 -7.27 -9.32 -6.62
C ALA A 276 -5.91 -8.62 -6.53
N LEU A 277 -5.60 -7.74 -7.49
CA LEU A 277 -4.42 -6.88 -7.42
C LEU A 277 -4.53 -5.91 -6.24
N GLY A 278 -5.68 -5.28 -6.01
CA GLY A 278 -5.89 -4.41 -4.86
C GLY A 278 -5.55 -5.10 -3.53
N ILE A 279 -6.00 -6.34 -3.35
CA ILE A 279 -5.71 -7.15 -2.15
C ILE A 279 -4.21 -7.43 -2.02
N LEU A 280 -3.52 -7.67 -3.14
CA LEU A 280 -2.08 -7.93 -3.19
C LEU A 280 -1.20 -6.66 -3.22
N ALA A 281 -1.76 -5.47 -3.49
CA ALA A 281 -0.98 -4.28 -3.88
C ALA A 281 -0.84 -3.18 -2.80
N LYS A 282 0.40 -2.64 -2.78
CA LYS A 282 0.89 -1.27 -2.53
C LYS A 282 1.64 -0.86 -1.23
N PRO A 283 1.31 -1.20 0.03
CA PRO A 283 2.20 -0.86 1.17
C PRO A 283 2.92 -2.06 1.80
N ASN A 284 2.33 -3.25 1.71
CA ASN A 284 2.81 -4.45 2.43
C ASN A 284 4.01 -5.11 1.75
N LEU A 285 4.24 -4.81 0.47
CA LEU A 285 5.44 -5.22 -0.26
C LEU A 285 6.66 -4.35 0.10
N GLN A 286 6.48 -3.10 0.51
CA GLN A 286 7.62 -2.23 0.84
C GLN A 286 8.15 -2.49 2.25
N ILE A 287 7.27 -2.80 3.20
CA ILE A 287 7.65 -3.21 4.57
C ILE A 287 8.27 -4.60 4.52
N LEU A 288 7.68 -5.53 3.76
CA LEU A 288 8.32 -6.80 3.47
C LEU A 288 9.64 -6.58 2.74
N ASN A 289 9.77 -5.79 1.68
CA ASN A 289 11.05 -5.61 0.98
C ASN A 289 12.14 -4.90 1.81
N ALA A 290 11.78 -4.23 2.91
CA ALA A 290 12.76 -3.64 3.84
C ALA A 290 13.40 -4.71 4.76
N GLU A 291 12.65 -5.77 5.13
CA GLU A 291 13.15 -6.88 5.95
C GLU A 291 13.49 -8.13 5.09
N ALA A 292 12.66 -8.44 4.09
CA ALA A 292 12.91 -9.35 2.96
C ALA A 292 13.94 -8.82 1.95
N ALA A 293 14.69 -7.76 2.27
CA ALA A 293 16.06 -7.65 1.77
C ALA A 293 16.90 -8.89 2.16
N GLU A 294 16.42 -9.70 3.12
CA GLU A 294 16.89 -11.05 3.44
C GLU A 294 16.24 -12.19 2.63
N THR A 295 15.32 -11.93 1.68
CA THR A 295 14.92 -13.02 0.77
C THR A 295 16.09 -13.32 -0.14
N MET A 296 16.68 -14.51 0.07
CA MET A 296 17.79 -14.99 -0.76
C MET A 296 17.40 -14.87 -2.23
N PRO A 297 18.29 -14.32 -3.08
CA PRO A 297 18.07 -14.32 -4.52
C PRO A 297 17.83 -15.76 -4.97
N LEU A 298 16.88 -15.93 -5.90
CA LEU A 298 16.52 -17.25 -6.43
C LEU A 298 17.78 -17.96 -6.93
N ASP A 299 18.12 -19.08 -6.29
CA ASP A 299 19.26 -19.90 -6.70
C ASP A 299 18.91 -20.72 -7.95
N ARG A 300 19.93 -21.08 -8.74
CA ARG A 300 19.77 -21.94 -9.92
C ARG A 300 19.13 -23.28 -9.56
N LYS A 301 19.47 -23.84 -8.40
CA LYS A 301 18.89 -25.09 -7.91
C LYS A 301 17.38 -24.96 -7.65
N GLU A 302 16.95 -23.84 -7.07
CA GLU A 302 15.52 -23.56 -6.89
C GLU A 302 14.82 -23.36 -8.23
N LEU A 303 15.44 -22.66 -9.17
CA LEU A 303 14.89 -22.45 -10.52
C LEU A 303 14.68 -23.79 -11.24
N ALA A 304 15.61 -24.73 -11.12
CA ALA A 304 15.54 -26.06 -11.75
C ALA A 304 14.38 -26.93 -11.22
N VAL A 305 13.86 -26.64 -10.02
CA VAL A 305 12.66 -27.32 -9.49
C VAL A 305 11.40 -26.87 -10.22
N TYR A 306 11.34 -25.60 -10.65
CA TYR A 306 10.17 -25.04 -11.33
C TYR A 306 10.24 -25.14 -12.85
N PHE A 307 11.43 -25.05 -13.44
CA PHE A 307 11.62 -25.02 -14.89
C PHE A 307 12.73 -25.96 -15.31
N THR A 308 12.46 -26.78 -16.32
CA THR A 308 13.52 -27.53 -17.00
C THR A 308 14.24 -26.64 -18.01
N ASN A 309 15.44 -27.04 -18.44
CA ASN A 309 16.16 -26.33 -19.52
C ASN A 309 15.35 -26.29 -20.83
N HIS A 310 14.46 -27.25 -21.07
CA HIS A 310 13.57 -27.25 -22.24
C HIS A 310 12.48 -26.18 -22.11
N ASP A 311 11.97 -25.96 -20.90
CA ASP A 311 10.97 -24.94 -20.63
C ASP A 311 11.55 -23.54 -20.80
N LEU A 312 12.79 -23.30 -20.33
CA LEU A 312 13.49 -22.04 -20.59
C LEU A 312 13.65 -21.76 -22.09
N LYS A 313 13.99 -22.78 -22.89
CA LYS A 313 14.05 -22.66 -24.36
C LYS A 313 12.69 -22.35 -24.97
N ARG A 314 11.59 -22.97 -24.50
CA ARG A 314 10.22 -22.69 -24.97
C ARG A 314 9.84 -21.23 -24.70
N ILE A 315 10.15 -20.74 -23.49
CA ILE A 315 9.92 -19.34 -23.10
C ILE A 315 10.75 -18.39 -23.98
N GLU A 316 12.00 -18.74 -24.28
CA GLU A 316 12.87 -17.96 -25.18
C GLU A 316 12.33 -17.91 -26.61
N MET A 317 11.84 -19.04 -27.15
CA MET A 317 11.22 -19.08 -28.48
C MET A 317 9.96 -18.21 -28.56
N TYR A 318 9.14 -18.19 -27.49
CA TYR A 318 7.99 -17.28 -27.41
C TYR A 318 8.42 -15.81 -27.34
N SER A 319 9.45 -15.49 -26.56
CA SER A 319 10.04 -14.14 -26.51
C SER A 319 10.51 -13.64 -27.87
N ARG A 320 10.90 -14.54 -28.78
CA ARG A 320 11.28 -14.23 -30.17
C ARG A 320 10.10 -14.21 -31.15
N ASN A 321 8.85 -14.34 -30.67
CA ASN A 321 7.63 -14.46 -31.47
C ASN A 321 7.63 -15.65 -32.46
N LEU A 322 8.39 -16.72 -32.18
CA LEU A 322 8.44 -17.90 -33.05
C LEU A 322 7.31 -18.91 -32.77
N ILE A 323 6.69 -18.78 -31.60
CA ILE A 323 5.73 -19.74 -31.03
C ILE A 323 4.51 -18.98 -30.53
N ASP A 324 3.33 -19.62 -30.61
CA ASP A 324 2.09 -19.13 -30.02
C ASP A 324 2.05 -19.27 -28.49
N HIS A 325 1.29 -18.39 -27.85
CA HIS A 325 1.17 -18.33 -26.40
C HIS A 325 0.68 -19.64 -25.75
N HIS A 326 -0.12 -20.46 -26.47
CA HIS A 326 -0.63 -21.74 -25.99
C HIS A 326 0.48 -22.71 -25.52
N LEU A 327 1.66 -22.66 -26.15
CA LEU A 327 2.80 -23.52 -25.80
C LEU A 327 3.58 -23.05 -24.57
N ILE A 328 3.20 -21.94 -23.93
CA ILE A 328 3.84 -21.50 -22.67
C ILE A 328 2.85 -21.36 -21.52
N VAL A 329 1.54 -21.59 -21.74
CA VAL A 329 0.49 -21.41 -20.74
C VAL A 329 0.71 -22.27 -19.50
N ASP A 330 1.24 -23.47 -19.67
CA ASP A 330 1.63 -24.39 -18.59
C ASP A 330 2.69 -23.80 -17.65
N LEU A 331 3.56 -22.93 -18.16
CA LEU A 331 4.68 -22.33 -17.43
C LEU A 331 4.29 -21.01 -16.73
N VAL A 332 3.26 -20.32 -17.22
CA VAL A 332 2.84 -19.01 -16.69
C VAL A 332 2.46 -19.05 -15.20
N PRO A 333 1.73 -20.04 -14.68
CA PRO A 333 1.36 -20.09 -13.26
C PRO A 333 2.60 -20.13 -12.35
N SER A 334 3.64 -20.87 -12.75
CA SER A 334 4.91 -20.92 -12.01
C SER A 334 5.62 -19.57 -12.04
N ILE A 335 5.68 -18.90 -13.19
CA ILE A 335 6.26 -17.56 -13.34
C ILE A 335 5.50 -16.55 -12.45
N ALA A 336 4.17 -16.57 -12.50
CA ALA A 336 3.33 -15.67 -11.72
C ALA A 336 3.51 -15.91 -10.22
N LYS A 337 3.56 -17.17 -9.76
CA LYS A 337 3.83 -17.50 -8.35
C LYS A 337 5.17 -16.95 -7.89
N LEU A 338 6.26 -17.13 -8.66
CA LEU A 338 7.58 -16.61 -8.29
C LEU A 338 7.61 -15.07 -8.24
N TYR A 339 6.93 -14.41 -9.19
CA TYR A 339 6.78 -12.96 -9.17
C TYR A 339 6.00 -12.47 -7.95
N PHE A 340 4.82 -13.03 -7.72
CA PHE A 340 3.95 -12.65 -6.61
C PHE A 340 4.45 -13.15 -5.25
N LEU A 341 5.46 -14.01 -5.17
CA LEU A 341 6.18 -14.31 -3.92
C LEU A 341 7.38 -13.38 -3.69
N GLY A 342 7.73 -12.52 -4.65
CA GLY A 342 8.85 -11.60 -4.54
C GLY A 342 10.22 -12.23 -4.84
N LYS A 343 10.25 -13.45 -5.40
CA LYS A 343 11.50 -14.11 -5.80
C LYS A 343 12.04 -13.59 -7.14
N LEU A 344 11.18 -13.02 -7.99
CA LEU A 344 11.57 -12.40 -9.26
C LEU A 344 11.54 -10.87 -9.13
N ASN A 345 12.72 -10.25 -9.19
CA ASN A 345 12.88 -8.79 -9.12
C ASN A 345 12.63 -8.14 -10.48
N ILE A 346 11.36 -8.08 -10.90
CA ILE A 346 10.96 -7.50 -12.20
C ILE A 346 10.10 -6.25 -11.98
N SER A 347 10.46 -5.16 -12.66
CA SER A 347 9.65 -3.94 -12.70
C SER A 347 8.56 -4.05 -13.77
N LEU A 348 7.32 -4.27 -13.31
CA LEU A 348 6.13 -4.34 -14.16
C LEU A 348 5.22 -3.13 -13.93
N ASN A 349 4.56 -2.68 -14.99
CA ASN A 349 3.51 -1.68 -14.89
C ASN A 349 2.24 -2.26 -14.25
N ALA A 350 1.37 -1.44 -13.67
CA ALA A 350 0.16 -1.90 -12.98
C ALA A 350 -0.75 -2.78 -13.86
N VAL A 351 -0.89 -2.44 -15.15
CA VAL A 351 -1.65 -3.24 -16.13
C VAL A 351 -0.93 -4.56 -16.45
N GLU A 352 0.40 -4.55 -16.53
CA GLU A 352 1.18 -5.78 -16.75
C GLU A 352 1.04 -6.75 -15.58
N VAL A 353 1.08 -6.24 -14.34
CA VAL A 353 0.85 -7.05 -13.14
C VAL A 353 -0.56 -7.63 -13.12
N ALA A 354 -1.57 -6.85 -13.51
CA ALA A 354 -2.94 -7.33 -13.62
C ALA A 354 -3.09 -8.44 -14.67
N ILE A 355 -2.41 -8.31 -15.82
CA ILE A 355 -2.38 -9.35 -16.86
C ILE A 355 -1.69 -10.61 -16.34
N LEU A 356 -0.53 -10.49 -15.69
CA LEU A 356 0.19 -11.63 -15.12
C LEU A 356 -0.64 -12.35 -14.04
N LEU A 357 -1.36 -11.60 -13.22
CA LEU A 357 -2.28 -12.15 -12.21
C LEU A 357 -3.44 -12.90 -12.86
N GLY A 358 -4.11 -12.27 -13.83
CA GLY A 358 -5.29 -12.86 -14.46
C GLY A 358 -4.97 -14.08 -15.32
N PHE A 359 -3.86 -14.04 -16.07
CA PHE A 359 -3.44 -15.15 -16.93
C PHE A 359 -2.75 -16.27 -16.14
N GLY A 360 -1.88 -15.92 -15.18
CA GLY A 360 -1.09 -16.89 -14.44
C GLY A 360 -1.75 -17.44 -13.18
N LEU A 361 -2.38 -16.59 -12.36
CA LEU A 361 -2.95 -17.00 -11.07
C LEU A 361 -4.43 -17.35 -11.17
N GLN A 362 -5.23 -16.52 -11.86
CA GLN A 362 -6.67 -16.76 -12.01
C GLN A 362 -7.01 -17.68 -13.20
N LEU A 363 -6.03 -17.99 -14.06
CA LEU A 363 -6.17 -18.87 -15.23
C LEU A 363 -7.32 -18.45 -16.17
N LYS A 364 -7.54 -17.14 -16.33
CA LYS A 364 -8.58 -16.59 -17.20
C LYS A 364 -8.18 -16.64 -18.67
N ASN A 365 -9.19 -16.79 -19.53
CA ASN A 365 -9.00 -16.65 -20.96
C ASN A 365 -8.63 -15.21 -21.36
N VAL A 366 -7.86 -15.09 -22.44
CA VAL A 366 -7.42 -13.80 -22.98
C VAL A 366 -8.61 -12.90 -23.34
N ALA A 367 -9.70 -13.48 -23.85
CA ALA A 367 -10.91 -12.74 -24.21
C ALA A 367 -11.63 -12.14 -22.99
N ASP A 368 -11.70 -12.88 -21.89
CA ASP A 368 -12.38 -12.41 -20.67
C ASP A 368 -11.54 -11.34 -19.98
N LEU A 369 -10.21 -11.51 -19.98
CA LEU A 369 -9.29 -10.51 -19.47
C LEU A 369 -9.29 -9.23 -20.31
N ALA A 370 -9.42 -9.35 -21.63
CA ALA A 370 -9.56 -8.21 -22.55
C ALA A 370 -10.84 -7.40 -22.25
N LYS A 371 -11.97 -8.08 -22.02
CA LYS A 371 -13.23 -7.44 -21.60
C LYS A 371 -13.08 -6.72 -20.26
N GLU A 372 -12.44 -7.36 -19.28
CA GLU A 372 -12.29 -6.82 -17.94
C GLU A 372 -11.41 -5.56 -17.92
N LEU A 373 -10.27 -5.61 -18.61
CA LEU A 373 -9.34 -4.48 -18.72
C LEU A 373 -9.78 -3.41 -19.73
N LYS A 374 -10.87 -3.65 -20.47
CA LYS A 374 -11.36 -2.79 -21.58
C LYS A 374 -10.28 -2.56 -22.64
N LEU A 375 -9.54 -3.60 -22.98
CA LEU A 375 -8.47 -3.60 -23.98
C LEU A 375 -8.79 -4.57 -25.12
N GLN A 376 -8.12 -4.40 -26.28
CA GLN A 376 -8.23 -5.37 -27.37
C GLN A 376 -7.36 -6.61 -27.07
N SER A 377 -7.82 -7.82 -27.43
CA SER A 377 -7.10 -9.07 -27.17
C SER A 377 -5.66 -9.09 -27.71
N ALA A 378 -5.42 -8.46 -28.88
CA ALA A 378 -4.08 -8.33 -29.45
C ALA A 378 -3.13 -7.50 -28.57
N GLN A 379 -3.65 -6.44 -27.93
CA GLN A 379 -2.87 -5.60 -27.02
C GLN A 379 -2.52 -6.35 -25.73
N VAL A 380 -3.45 -7.17 -25.22
CA VAL A 380 -3.19 -8.03 -24.05
C VAL A 380 -2.06 -9.01 -24.33
N LEU A 381 -2.06 -9.66 -25.50
CA LEU A 381 -0.98 -10.57 -25.91
C LEU A 381 0.36 -9.85 -26.12
N ALA A 382 0.34 -8.63 -26.67
CA ALA A 382 1.56 -7.83 -26.82
C ALA A 382 2.18 -7.45 -25.47
N LEU A 383 1.34 -7.05 -24.50
CA LEU A 383 1.78 -6.77 -23.14
C LEU A 383 2.25 -8.04 -22.42
N PHE A 384 1.58 -9.17 -22.65
CA PHE A 384 1.98 -10.46 -22.12
C PHE A 384 3.37 -10.89 -22.63
N ASN A 385 3.64 -10.73 -23.94
CA ASN A 385 4.98 -10.98 -24.47
C ASN A 385 6.04 -10.07 -23.81
N ARG A 386 5.74 -8.79 -23.62
CA ARG A 386 6.66 -7.88 -22.91
C ARG A 386 6.97 -8.33 -21.47
N ILE A 387 6.00 -8.92 -20.77
CA ILE A 387 6.21 -9.52 -19.44
C ILE A 387 7.15 -10.72 -19.56
N ILE A 388 6.88 -11.64 -20.49
CA ILE A 388 7.70 -12.84 -20.67
C ILE A 388 9.15 -12.50 -21.03
N ILE A 389 9.38 -11.51 -21.90
CA ILE A 389 10.72 -10.99 -22.23
C ILE A 389 11.48 -10.57 -20.96
N LYS A 390 10.83 -9.82 -20.05
CA LYS A 390 11.45 -9.41 -18.79
C LYS A 390 11.72 -10.60 -17.87
N CYS A 391 10.80 -11.56 -17.82
CA CYS A 391 10.96 -12.78 -17.02
C CYS A 391 12.16 -13.61 -17.48
N ILE A 392 12.29 -13.86 -18.79
CA ILE A 392 13.40 -14.65 -19.32
C ILE A 392 14.75 -13.93 -19.17
N GLN A 393 14.79 -12.60 -19.32
CA GLN A 393 15.99 -11.81 -19.03
C GLN A 393 16.46 -11.97 -17.59
N CYS A 394 15.54 -11.94 -16.63
CA CYS A 394 15.85 -12.16 -15.21
C CYS A 394 16.32 -13.61 -14.95
N MET A 395 15.62 -14.60 -15.51
CA MET A 395 16.00 -16.02 -15.36
C MET A 395 17.35 -16.33 -15.99
N ASN A 396 17.63 -15.80 -17.18
CA ASN A 396 18.93 -15.96 -17.84
C ASN A 396 20.04 -15.31 -17.03
N GLY A 397 19.83 -14.12 -16.46
CA GLY A 397 20.81 -13.49 -15.57
C GLY A 397 21.15 -14.33 -14.34
N ILE A 398 20.17 -15.05 -13.77
CA ILE A 398 20.39 -16.01 -12.67
C ILE A 398 21.19 -17.21 -13.16
N CYS A 399 20.83 -17.76 -14.32
CA CYS A 399 21.55 -18.87 -14.93
C CYS A 399 23.01 -18.51 -15.26
N GLU A 400 23.25 -17.32 -15.78
CA GLU A 400 24.58 -16.76 -16.08
C GLU A 400 25.39 -16.57 -14.79
N SER A 401 24.80 -15.94 -13.76
CA SER A 401 25.46 -15.74 -12.48
C SER A 401 25.87 -17.06 -11.82
N ALA A 402 25.04 -18.10 -11.93
CA ALA A 402 25.37 -19.42 -11.42
C ALA A 402 26.50 -20.12 -12.21
N VAL A 403 26.53 -19.94 -13.54
CA VAL A 403 27.63 -20.45 -14.39
C VAL A 403 28.93 -19.69 -14.10
N GLU A 404 28.88 -18.38 -13.88
CA GLU A 404 30.03 -17.57 -13.43
C GLU A 404 30.61 -18.12 -12.11
N CYS A 405 29.74 -18.43 -11.14
CA CYS A 405 30.15 -19.06 -9.88
C CYS A 405 30.75 -20.47 -10.07
N GLU A 406 30.15 -21.32 -10.91
CA GLU A 406 30.66 -22.68 -11.19
C GLU A 406 32.01 -22.66 -11.95
N LEU A 407 32.19 -21.69 -12.85
CA LEU A 407 33.43 -21.51 -13.60
C LEU A 407 34.53 -20.79 -12.80
N GLY A 408 34.25 -20.35 -11.57
CA GLY A 408 35.20 -19.61 -10.75
C GLY A 408 35.59 -18.25 -11.34
N ILE A 409 34.77 -17.72 -12.25
CA ILE A 409 34.96 -16.38 -12.80
C ILE A 409 34.32 -15.45 -11.78
N GLU A 410 35.06 -15.13 -10.72
CA GLU A 410 34.79 -13.91 -10.00
C GLU A 410 34.79 -12.80 -11.05
N LYS A 411 33.65 -12.13 -11.23
CA LYS A 411 33.66 -10.82 -11.87
C LYS A 411 34.74 -10.05 -11.12
N GLN A 412 35.86 -9.77 -11.80
CA GLN A 412 36.83 -8.78 -11.34
C GLN A 412 36.01 -7.51 -11.15
N THR A 413 35.55 -7.34 -9.92
CA THR A 413 34.72 -6.25 -9.45
C THR A 413 35.69 -5.12 -9.34
N ASN A 414 35.87 -4.38 -10.45
CA ASN A 414 36.85 -3.32 -10.54
C ASN A 414 38.20 -3.74 -9.94
N VAL A 415 39.07 -4.35 -10.75
CA VAL A 415 40.44 -3.83 -10.68
C VAL A 415 40.27 -2.34 -10.94
N GLN A 416 40.32 -1.56 -9.86
CA GLN A 416 40.49 -0.14 -9.94
C GLN A 416 41.57 0.05 -10.98
N ALA A 417 41.22 0.65 -12.11
CA ALA A 417 42.17 1.25 -13.03
C ALA A 417 42.83 2.44 -12.32
N ALA A 418 43.43 2.19 -11.15
CA ALA A 418 44.22 3.11 -10.35
C ALA A 418 45.69 3.10 -10.82
N GLY A 419 45.95 2.66 -12.05
CA GLY A 419 47.31 2.56 -12.61
C GLY A 419 47.50 3.10 -14.03
N LEU A 420 46.45 3.26 -14.83
CA LEU A 420 46.54 3.91 -16.15
C LEU A 420 45.38 4.89 -16.31
N GLN A 421 45.53 6.03 -15.63
CA GLN A 421 44.64 7.17 -15.79
C GLN A 421 45.29 8.22 -16.71
N ARG A 422 45.84 7.75 -17.83
CA ARG A 422 45.90 8.56 -19.03
C ARG A 422 44.85 7.99 -19.96
N ARG A 423 43.89 8.81 -20.37
CA ARG A 423 42.94 8.36 -21.40
C ARG A 423 43.76 8.03 -22.63
N LEU A 424 43.48 6.90 -23.27
CA LEU A 424 44.13 6.54 -24.53
C LEU A 424 44.09 7.70 -25.54
N ASP A 425 43.01 8.49 -25.51
CA ASP A 425 42.82 9.71 -26.29
C ASP A 425 43.82 10.84 -25.95
N GLU A 426 44.26 10.95 -24.70
CA GLU A 426 45.29 11.91 -24.26
C GLU A 426 46.68 11.45 -24.70
N GLU A 427 47.00 10.15 -24.59
CA GLU A 427 48.28 9.60 -25.07
C GLU A 427 48.38 9.68 -26.60
N LEU A 428 47.28 9.40 -27.32
CA LEU A 428 47.21 9.55 -28.78
C LEU A 428 47.40 11.01 -29.22
N ASN A 429 46.84 11.97 -28.48
CA ASN A 429 47.00 13.38 -28.79
C ASN A 429 48.41 13.89 -28.46
N GLU A 430 49.00 13.47 -27.34
CA GLU A 430 50.41 13.79 -27.03
C GLU A 430 51.34 13.25 -28.11
N TYR A 431 51.15 12.01 -28.56
CA TYR A 431 51.96 11.42 -29.63
C TYR A 431 51.78 12.13 -30.98
N ALA A 432 50.55 12.55 -31.30
CA ALA A 432 50.26 13.31 -32.50
C ALA A 432 50.91 14.71 -32.47
N GLU A 433 50.93 15.36 -31.31
CA GLU A 433 51.60 16.65 -31.12
C GLU A 433 53.13 16.52 -31.19
N GLU A 434 53.71 15.46 -30.62
CA GLU A 434 55.14 15.17 -30.73
C GLU A 434 55.59 14.89 -32.17
N GLU A 435 54.81 14.10 -32.93
CA GLU A 435 55.11 13.85 -34.35
C GLU A 435 55.00 15.13 -35.18
N LYS A 436 54.05 16.01 -34.86
CA LYS A 436 53.92 17.30 -35.51
C LYS A 436 55.08 18.23 -35.19
N GLN A 437 55.53 18.28 -33.94
CA GLN A 437 56.72 19.05 -33.54
C GLN A 437 57.99 18.52 -34.18
N LYS A 438 58.15 17.19 -34.30
CA LYS A 438 59.27 16.58 -35.03
C LYS A 438 59.20 16.89 -36.52
N ALA A 439 58.01 16.92 -37.12
CA ALA A 439 57.82 17.33 -38.51
C ALA A 439 58.19 18.80 -38.72
N ASP A 440 57.75 19.70 -37.84
CA ASP A 440 58.06 21.13 -37.91
C ASP A 440 59.56 21.40 -37.65
N GLN A 441 60.19 20.66 -36.73
CA GLN A 441 61.65 20.71 -36.54
C GLN A 441 62.39 20.23 -37.79
N LYS A 442 61.98 19.12 -38.40
CA LYS A 442 62.57 18.65 -39.67
C LYS A 442 62.37 19.66 -40.79
N LEU A 443 61.20 20.29 -40.87
CA LEU A 443 60.92 21.35 -41.83
C LEU A 443 61.79 22.59 -41.59
N SER A 444 62.02 22.96 -40.33
CA SER A 444 62.89 24.08 -39.95
C SER A 444 64.37 23.80 -40.21
N ILE A 445 64.81 22.56 -40.07
CA ILE A 445 66.18 22.11 -40.40
C ILE A 445 66.35 22.06 -41.93
N GLN A 446 65.33 21.63 -42.68
CA GLN A 446 65.30 21.73 -44.14
C GLN A 446 65.31 23.20 -44.60
N LEU A 447 64.60 24.08 -43.91
CA LEU A 447 64.58 25.53 -44.14
C LEU A 447 65.80 26.27 -43.55
N SER A 448 66.89 25.57 -43.24
CA SER A 448 68.13 26.23 -42.81
C SER A 448 68.60 27.27 -43.85
N GLU A 449 69.28 28.31 -43.36
CA GLU A 449 69.62 29.58 -44.04
C GLU A 449 70.25 29.47 -45.45
N THR A 450 70.64 28.27 -45.88
CA THR A 450 71.21 27.98 -47.19
C THR A 450 70.18 28.05 -48.33
N GLU A 451 68.91 27.68 -48.10
CA GLU A 451 67.87 27.76 -49.14
C GLU A 451 67.16 29.13 -49.22
N LEU A 452 67.05 29.85 -48.09
CA LEU A 452 66.43 31.18 -48.05
C LEU A 452 67.26 32.28 -48.74
N LYS A 453 68.57 32.06 -48.96
CA LYS A 453 69.41 32.96 -49.77
C LYS A 453 69.10 32.89 -51.27
N MET A 454 68.51 31.80 -51.77
CA MET A 454 68.10 31.68 -53.17
C MET A 454 66.82 32.47 -53.50
N TYR A 455 66.04 32.88 -52.50
CA TYR A 455 64.75 33.56 -52.67
C TYR A 455 64.75 35.02 -52.18
N ARG A 456 65.91 35.67 -52.05
CA ARG A 456 65.98 37.10 -51.73
C ARG A 456 65.59 37.92 -52.96
N ILE A 457 64.32 38.31 -53.05
CA ILE A 457 63.85 39.31 -54.02
C ILE A 457 64.26 40.69 -53.51
N GLU A 458 65.15 41.37 -54.23
CA GLU A 458 65.45 42.80 -54.02
C GLU A 458 64.19 43.62 -54.35
N ALA A 459 63.59 44.23 -53.34
CA ALA A 459 62.44 45.09 -53.51
C ALA A 459 62.89 46.41 -54.18
N ILE A 460 62.51 46.59 -55.45
CA ILE A 460 62.45 47.91 -56.07
C ILE A 460 61.19 48.59 -55.56
N GLU A 461 61.39 49.70 -54.84
CA GLU A 461 60.33 50.52 -54.25
C GLU A 461 59.37 51.10 -55.30
N GLY A 462 58.09 51.18 -54.92
CA GLY A 462 57.14 52.11 -55.51
C GLY A 462 56.11 51.49 -56.45
N SER A 463 54.96 51.07 -55.90
CA SER A 463 53.61 51.27 -56.50
C SER A 463 52.55 50.22 -56.11
N MET A 464 52.78 49.31 -55.16
CA MET A 464 51.77 48.27 -54.84
C MET A 464 51.11 48.40 -53.45
N LEU A 465 50.98 49.63 -52.94
CA LEU A 465 50.34 49.94 -51.64
C LEU A 465 48.97 50.63 -51.74
N LYS A 466 48.30 50.62 -52.91
CA LYS A 466 46.97 51.24 -53.06
C LYS A 466 45.79 50.28 -53.29
N ASP A 467 46.04 48.98 -53.50
CA ASP A 467 44.95 48.04 -53.86
C ASP A 467 44.57 47.02 -52.76
N VAL A 468 45.20 47.07 -51.59
CA VAL A 468 44.95 46.08 -50.50
C VAL A 468 43.96 46.59 -49.43
N GLU A 469 43.71 47.90 -49.32
CA GLU A 469 42.80 48.45 -48.29
C GLU A 469 41.31 48.42 -48.66
N GLN A 470 40.93 48.11 -49.91
CA GLN A 470 39.51 48.13 -50.32
C GLN A 470 38.78 46.77 -50.23
N ARG A 471 39.44 45.67 -49.86
CA ARG A 471 38.85 44.31 -49.88
C ARG A 471 38.49 43.71 -48.50
N THR A 472 38.67 44.42 -47.39
CA THR A 472 38.45 43.86 -46.03
C THR A 472 37.25 44.41 -45.25
N LEU A 473 36.31 45.13 -45.89
CA LEU A 473 35.15 45.72 -45.20
C LEU A 473 33.77 45.08 -45.47
N SER A 474 33.66 43.93 -46.13
CA SER A 474 32.35 43.32 -46.39
C SER A 474 32.31 41.79 -46.34
N ALA A 475 32.30 41.18 -45.15
CA ALA A 475 31.64 39.91 -44.88
C ALA A 475 31.80 39.49 -43.40
N GLY A 476 30.93 39.98 -42.53
CA GLY A 476 30.91 39.56 -41.13
C GLY A 476 29.48 39.52 -40.57
N LYS A 477 28.77 38.39 -40.76
CA LYS A 477 27.70 37.88 -39.88
C LYS A 477 27.09 36.59 -40.45
N ARG A 478 27.46 35.43 -39.89
CA ARG A 478 26.53 34.31 -39.63
C ARG A 478 27.06 33.45 -38.49
N LYS A 479 26.16 33.16 -37.57
CA LYS A 479 26.33 32.65 -36.19
C LYS A 479 26.73 31.17 -36.17
N LEU A 480 27.75 30.83 -35.38
CA LEU A 480 27.89 29.49 -34.78
C LEU A 480 27.31 29.51 -33.36
N PHE A 481 26.41 28.58 -33.10
CA PHE A 481 25.84 28.30 -31.78
C PHE A 481 26.92 27.75 -30.84
N LYS A 482 27.14 28.43 -29.70
CA LYS A 482 27.81 27.88 -28.53
C LYS A 482 26.83 27.87 -27.34
N LYS A 483 26.82 26.74 -26.65
CA LYS A 483 25.90 26.32 -25.59
C LYS A 483 26.45 26.81 -24.25
N ASP A 484 25.84 27.84 -23.66
CA ASP A 484 26.22 28.32 -22.33
C ASP A 484 25.48 27.56 -21.22
N LYS A 485 26.27 27.08 -20.25
CA LYS A 485 25.84 26.55 -18.97
C LYS A 485 25.35 27.70 -18.09
N SER A 486 24.05 27.74 -17.77
CA SER A 486 23.50 28.66 -16.77
C SER A 486 23.42 27.99 -15.38
N SER A 487 24.29 28.37 -14.46
CA SER A 487 24.18 28.14 -13.03
C SER A 487 23.79 29.44 -12.32
N LYS A 488 22.49 29.64 -12.08
CA LYS A 488 22.02 30.66 -11.11
C LYS A 488 20.91 30.07 -10.23
N LYS A 489 21.28 29.82 -8.98
CA LYS A 489 20.42 29.48 -7.83
C LYS A 489 19.33 30.55 -7.68
N ARG A 490 18.06 30.14 -7.70
CA ARG A 490 16.91 30.95 -7.25
C ARG A 490 16.39 30.37 -5.95
N HIS A 491 16.48 31.14 -4.87
CA HIS A 491 15.83 30.85 -3.59
C HIS A 491 14.31 30.90 -3.75
N ARG A 492 13.64 29.78 -3.47
CA ARG A 492 12.19 29.69 -3.38
C ARG A 492 11.80 29.79 -1.91
N LYS A 493 11.24 30.93 -1.50
CA LYS A 493 10.62 31.14 -0.18
C LYS A 493 9.51 30.11 0.02
N GLN A 494 9.65 29.28 1.04
CA GLN A 494 8.59 28.41 1.56
C GLN A 494 7.65 29.27 2.41
N ASN A 495 6.46 29.58 1.89
CA ASN A 495 5.36 30.03 2.73
C ASN A 495 4.78 28.79 3.43
N ARG A 496 5.13 28.61 4.71
CA ARG A 496 4.42 27.74 5.64
C ARG A 496 3.16 28.47 6.10
N SER A 497 2.06 28.30 5.37
CA SER A 497 0.71 28.53 5.93
C SER A 497 0.26 27.22 6.58
N GLN A 498 0.33 27.17 7.91
CA GLN A 498 -0.31 26.12 8.70
C GLN A 498 -1.82 26.16 8.43
N PRO A 499 -2.48 25.07 8.00
CA PRO A 499 -3.92 24.98 8.13
C PRO A 499 -4.24 24.75 9.60
N HIS A 500 -4.97 25.68 10.21
CA HIS A 500 -5.56 25.53 11.52
C HIS A 500 -6.33 24.19 11.58
N ILE A 501 -5.88 23.32 12.48
CA ILE A 501 -6.58 22.11 12.87
C ILE A 501 -7.78 22.58 13.70
N ILE A 502 -8.95 22.66 13.07
CA ILE A 502 -10.21 22.74 13.80
C ILE A 502 -10.47 21.32 14.33
N PRO A 503 -10.63 21.13 15.64
CA PRO A 503 -10.93 19.81 16.20
C PRO A 503 -12.38 19.47 15.86
N ASN A 504 -12.59 18.72 14.78
CA ASN A 504 -13.85 18.00 14.59
C ASN A 504 -13.86 16.87 15.61
N CYS A 505 -14.59 17.09 16.69
CA CYS A 505 -14.72 16.14 17.78
C CYS A 505 -15.43 14.88 17.27
N ILE A 506 -14.74 13.75 17.38
CA ILE A 506 -15.43 12.49 17.56
C ILE A 506 -15.97 12.51 18.99
N ILE A 507 -17.22 12.10 19.14
CA ILE A 507 -17.93 12.06 20.40
C ILE A 507 -18.48 10.65 20.54
N GLU A 508 -18.26 10.05 21.70
CA GLU A 508 -18.84 8.74 21.99
C GLU A 508 -20.29 8.92 22.44
N VAL A 509 -21.17 8.05 21.94
CA VAL A 509 -22.56 7.98 22.42
C VAL A 509 -22.60 6.87 23.45
N ALA A 510 -22.89 7.22 24.71
CA ALA A 510 -23.15 6.21 25.73
C ALA A 510 -24.32 5.33 25.29
N ALA A 511 -24.07 4.02 25.13
CA ALA A 511 -25.14 3.05 25.00
C ALA A 511 -25.88 2.98 26.35
N HIS A 512 -27.19 3.20 26.32
CA HIS A 512 -28.08 3.13 27.46
C HIS A 512 -29.03 1.95 27.28
#